data_AF-A0A8K0A3D4-F1
#
_entry.id   AF-A0A8K0A3D4-F1
#
_cell.length_a   1.000
_cell.length_b   1.000
_cell.length_c   1.000
_cell.angle_alpha   90.00
_cell.angle_beta   90.00
_cell.angle_gamma   90.00
#
_symmetry.space_group_name_H-M   'P 1'
#
loop_
_entity.id
_entity.type
_entity.pdbx_description
1 polymer ?
#
loop_
_entity_poly.entity_id
_entity_poly.type
_entity_poly.pdbx_seq_one_letter_code
_entity_poly.pdbx_strand_id
1 'polypeptide(L)'
;MKPMLSEAQLKRLKEYKFKAEGASILDNVLKDFWGYLVEQIPMWVAPNVISFLGLAALVITTFPLFLYCPTATEEVPWWFYINCVTGAFTIQTLDGLDGIHARRTGSGSPVGAIVDSACDITTVGIGATSMSVAMQLGTSPEWMFYFHLTSFVLNFVYYWKCGFLDVLQYELFESNEYLAIMMTTHAVSAIFGPAAWSTQVFHTGLEARVIIVALSLLTYVIALFEPIVFILRQDTGSNVGLRGSSPLHTACPLLIHVMLAFATKGASAHQTYPTLYYLMFGLAFAKVSIVLRVADATKSKMPLIDTSMLGPAMLLLSSFLGDYVSEYFVLCLALMLVGLDLVVYSTLVLRESCDYLNISCFKVKDKSL
;
A
#
# COMPACT_ATOMS: atom_id res chain seq x y z
N MET A 1 -19.65 18.79 10.97
CA MET A 1 -18.37 18.38 10.36
C MET A 1 -18.27 19.05 9.01
N LYS A 2 -17.10 19.61 8.65
CA LYS A 2 -16.85 20.11 7.30
C LYS A 2 -16.73 18.89 6.36
N PRO A 3 -17.38 18.89 5.17
CA PRO A 3 -17.29 17.76 4.25
C PRO A 3 -15.84 17.57 3.77
N MET A 4 -15.44 16.31 3.55
CA MET A 4 -14.12 15.96 3.01
C MET A 4 -14.05 16.24 1.51
N LEU A 5 -15.11 15.94 0.78
CA LEU A 5 -15.25 16.19 -0.65
C LEU A 5 -16.16 17.40 -0.89
N SER A 6 -15.70 18.31 -1.73
CA SER A 6 -16.54 19.39 -2.25
C SER A 6 -17.60 18.86 -3.22
N GLU A 7 -18.70 19.61 -3.40
CA GLU A 7 -19.75 19.25 -4.36
C GLU A 7 -19.20 19.13 -5.80
N ALA A 8 -18.21 19.96 -6.16
CA ALA A 8 -17.53 19.87 -7.45
C ALA A 8 -16.76 18.55 -7.62
N GLN A 9 -16.06 18.10 -6.57
CA GLN A 9 -15.37 16.80 -6.57
C GLN A 9 -16.36 15.63 -6.68
N LEU A 10 -17.47 15.69 -5.95
CA LEU A 10 -18.52 14.66 -6.01
C LEU A 10 -19.16 14.56 -7.42
N LYS A 11 -19.40 15.71 -8.06
CA LYS A 11 -19.90 15.74 -9.45
C LYS A 11 -18.91 15.06 -10.42
N ARG A 12 -17.61 15.32 -10.27
CA ARG A 12 -16.57 14.68 -11.08
C ARG A 12 -16.44 13.20 -10.80
N LEU A 13 -16.55 12.79 -9.54
CA LEU A 13 -16.53 11.38 -9.16
C LEU A 13 -17.67 10.60 -9.85
N LYS A 14 -18.85 11.20 -9.98
CA LYS A 14 -19.98 10.60 -10.71
C LYS A 14 -19.70 10.42 -12.21
N GLU A 15 -18.84 11.26 -12.79
CA GLU A 15 -18.41 11.18 -14.19
C GLU A 15 -17.26 10.19 -14.39
N TYR A 16 -16.57 9.78 -13.31
CA TYR A 16 -15.44 8.86 -13.36
C TYR A 16 -15.86 7.49 -13.89
N LYS A 17 -15.07 6.96 -14.82
CA LYS A 17 -15.23 5.60 -15.34
C LYS A 17 -13.95 4.84 -15.10
N PHE A 18 -14.06 3.76 -14.34
CA PHE A 18 -12.95 2.84 -14.15
C PHE A 18 -12.54 2.23 -15.49
N LYS A 19 -11.25 2.29 -15.79
CA LYS A 19 -10.62 1.64 -16.93
C LYS A 19 -9.35 0.97 -16.44
N ALA A 20 -9.19 -0.28 -16.82
CA ALA A 20 -8.03 -1.11 -16.53
C ALA A 20 -7.54 -1.71 -17.85
N GLU A 21 -6.24 -1.65 -18.10
CA GLU A 21 -5.60 -2.18 -19.30
C GLU A 21 -4.33 -2.94 -18.93
N GLY A 22 -4.02 -4.00 -19.66
CA GLY A 22 -2.89 -4.89 -19.36
C GLY A 22 -3.27 -6.07 -18.47
N ALA A 23 -2.27 -6.90 -18.20
CA ALA A 23 -2.35 -8.04 -17.29
C ALA A 23 -0.94 -8.41 -16.83
N SER A 24 -0.79 -8.71 -15.55
CA SER A 24 0.45 -9.20 -14.97
C SER A 24 0.74 -10.65 -15.37
N ILE A 25 1.91 -11.16 -14.99
CA ILE A 25 2.30 -12.54 -15.25
C ILE A 25 1.33 -13.48 -14.52
N LEU A 26 1.06 -13.21 -13.25
CA LEU A 26 0.21 -14.04 -12.41
C LEU A 26 -1.27 -13.87 -12.69
N ASP A 27 -1.73 -12.72 -13.18
CA ASP A 27 -3.13 -12.56 -13.61
C ASP A 27 -3.49 -13.61 -14.66
N ASN A 28 -2.58 -13.84 -15.61
CA ASN A 28 -2.78 -14.81 -16.68
C ASN A 28 -2.82 -16.26 -16.18
N VAL A 29 -2.13 -16.54 -15.06
CA VAL A 29 -2.08 -17.87 -14.44
C VAL A 29 -3.28 -18.09 -13.51
N LEU A 30 -3.69 -17.07 -12.76
CA LEU A 30 -4.69 -17.16 -11.71
C LEU A 30 -6.12 -16.88 -12.20
N LYS A 31 -6.31 -16.32 -13.40
CA LYS A 31 -7.65 -15.97 -13.94
C LYS A 31 -8.66 -17.12 -13.88
N ASP A 32 -8.24 -18.35 -14.21
CA ASP A 32 -9.15 -19.51 -14.26
C ASP A 32 -9.49 -19.97 -12.83
N PHE A 33 -8.51 -19.88 -11.92
CA PHE A 33 -8.70 -20.12 -10.50
C PHE A 33 -9.69 -19.13 -9.88
N TRP A 34 -9.54 -17.83 -10.17
CA TRP A 34 -10.49 -16.80 -9.72
C TRP A 34 -11.86 -16.97 -10.37
N GLY A 35 -11.92 -17.34 -11.65
CA GLY A 35 -13.16 -17.64 -12.36
C GLY A 35 -13.97 -18.77 -11.71
N TYR A 36 -13.30 -19.80 -11.21
CA TYR A 36 -13.94 -20.86 -10.43
C TYR A 36 -14.40 -20.38 -9.03
N LEU A 37 -13.52 -19.66 -8.32
CA LEU A 37 -13.80 -19.22 -6.95
C LEU A 37 -14.90 -18.17 -6.86
N VAL A 38 -14.99 -17.25 -7.83
CA VAL A 38 -16.00 -16.19 -7.81
C VAL A 38 -17.41 -16.77 -7.82
N GLU A 39 -17.62 -17.91 -8.47
CA GLU A 39 -18.92 -18.58 -8.53
C GLU A 39 -19.41 -19.02 -7.15
N GLN A 40 -18.48 -19.30 -6.22
CA GLN A 40 -18.76 -19.72 -4.85
C GLN A 40 -19.17 -18.54 -3.95
N ILE A 41 -18.94 -17.30 -4.39
CA ILE A 41 -19.32 -16.11 -3.62
C ILE A 41 -20.82 -15.86 -3.79
N PRO A 42 -21.59 -15.74 -2.69
CA PRO A 42 -23.01 -15.42 -2.77
C PRO A 42 -23.28 -14.04 -3.39
N MET A 43 -24.35 -13.93 -4.18
CA MET A 43 -24.71 -12.70 -4.91
C MET A 43 -25.08 -11.51 -4.01
N TRP A 44 -25.36 -11.74 -2.72
CA TRP A 44 -25.65 -10.70 -1.74
C TRP A 44 -24.39 -10.07 -1.13
N VAL A 45 -23.23 -10.70 -1.30
CA VAL A 45 -21.94 -10.16 -0.84
C VAL A 45 -21.50 -9.04 -1.77
N ALA A 46 -21.31 -7.84 -1.23
CA ALA A 46 -20.81 -6.71 -1.99
C ALA A 46 -19.31 -6.88 -2.30
N PRO A 47 -18.83 -6.50 -3.50
CA PRO A 47 -17.41 -6.59 -3.86
C PRO A 47 -16.48 -5.91 -2.87
N ASN A 48 -16.84 -4.73 -2.38
CA ASN A 48 -16.01 -4.02 -1.40
C ASN A 48 -15.83 -4.81 -0.10
N VAL A 49 -16.79 -5.67 0.30
CA VAL A 49 -16.60 -6.55 1.47
C VAL A 49 -15.46 -7.53 1.21
N ILE A 50 -15.32 -8.02 -0.02
CA ILE A 50 -14.26 -8.93 -0.43
C ILE A 50 -12.89 -8.24 -0.28
N SER A 51 -12.73 -7.02 -0.81
CA SER A 51 -11.47 -6.25 -0.71
C SER A 51 -11.09 -5.99 0.75
N PHE A 52 -12.04 -5.55 1.58
CA PHE A 52 -11.79 -5.31 3.02
C PHE A 52 -11.46 -6.59 3.79
N LEU A 53 -12.09 -7.73 3.45
CA LEU A 53 -11.75 -9.01 4.07
C LEU A 53 -10.33 -9.46 3.70
N GLY A 54 -9.88 -9.20 2.47
CA GLY A 54 -8.50 -9.42 2.04
C GLY A 54 -7.52 -8.64 2.91
N LEU A 55 -7.70 -7.32 3.01
CA LEU A 55 -6.85 -6.47 3.84
C LEU A 55 -6.89 -6.88 5.32
N ALA A 56 -8.07 -7.20 5.86
CA ALA A 56 -8.22 -7.65 7.24
C ALA A 56 -7.47 -8.96 7.50
N ALA A 57 -7.54 -9.93 6.57
CA ALA A 57 -6.82 -11.19 6.68
C ALA A 57 -5.30 -10.95 6.72
N LEU A 58 -4.78 -10.06 5.86
CA LEU A 58 -3.37 -9.69 5.87
C LEU A 58 -2.94 -9.05 7.20
N VAL A 59 -3.73 -8.10 7.71
CA VAL A 59 -3.44 -7.43 9.00
C VAL A 59 -3.43 -8.43 10.15
N ILE A 60 -4.48 -9.26 10.26
CA ILE A 60 -4.62 -10.22 11.36
C ILE A 60 -3.49 -11.26 11.34
N THR A 61 -3.09 -11.71 10.16
CA THR A 61 -2.07 -12.75 10.04
C THR A 61 -0.64 -12.25 10.24
N THR A 62 -0.35 -11.01 9.86
CA THR A 62 0.96 -10.38 10.07
C THR A 62 1.13 -9.76 11.46
N PHE A 63 0.04 -9.42 12.14
CA PHE A 63 0.08 -8.77 13.46
C PHE A 63 0.90 -9.52 14.53
N PRO A 64 0.76 -10.86 14.71
CA PRO A 64 1.60 -11.60 15.64
C PRO A 64 3.09 -11.47 15.30
N LEU A 65 3.44 -11.50 14.02
CA LEU A 65 4.83 -11.35 13.59
C LEU A 65 5.40 -9.99 14.02
N PHE A 66 4.64 -8.90 13.86
CA PHE A 66 5.06 -7.57 14.28
C PHE A 66 5.20 -7.41 15.79
N LEU A 67 4.31 -8.04 16.56
CA LEU A 67 4.37 -7.99 18.03
C LEU A 67 5.60 -8.69 18.60
N TYR A 68 5.97 -9.84 18.04
CA TYR A 68 7.07 -10.67 18.55
C TYR A 68 8.42 -10.33 17.94
N CYS A 69 8.45 -9.54 16.85
CA CYS A 69 9.69 -9.13 16.18
C CYS A 69 9.81 -7.59 16.06
N PRO A 70 9.90 -6.84 17.18
CA PRO A 70 9.95 -5.38 17.16
C PRO A 70 11.22 -4.81 16.49
N THR A 71 12.34 -5.55 16.54
CA THR A 71 13.62 -5.12 15.94
C THR A 71 13.85 -5.69 14.55
N ALA A 72 12.98 -6.58 14.06
CA ALA A 72 13.17 -7.34 12.83
C ALA A 72 14.52 -8.11 12.83
N THR A 73 14.96 -8.57 14.00
CA THR A 73 16.15 -9.44 14.17
C THR A 73 15.81 -10.76 14.86
N GLU A 74 14.63 -10.83 15.47
CA GLU A 74 14.18 -11.95 16.26
C GLU A 74 13.90 -13.18 15.39
N GLU A 75 13.90 -14.34 16.04
CA GLU A 75 13.44 -15.59 15.46
C GLU A 75 12.14 -16.00 16.16
N VAL A 76 11.14 -16.39 15.37
CA VAL A 76 9.85 -16.88 15.86
C VAL A 76 9.56 -18.26 15.31
N PRO A 77 8.69 -19.06 15.98
CA PRO A 77 8.30 -20.36 15.47
C PRO A 77 7.79 -20.31 14.03
N TRP A 78 8.09 -21.35 13.24
CA TRP A 78 7.77 -21.45 11.81
C TRP A 78 6.32 -21.10 11.44
N TRP A 79 5.37 -21.38 12.33
CA TRP A 79 3.95 -21.15 12.09
C TRP A 79 3.60 -19.66 11.97
N PHE A 80 4.40 -18.73 12.52
CA PHE A 80 4.21 -17.28 12.32
C PHE A 80 4.37 -16.92 10.84
N TYR A 81 5.38 -17.48 10.17
CA TYR A 81 5.62 -17.25 8.75
C TYR A 81 4.54 -17.93 7.89
N ILE A 82 4.12 -19.16 8.23
CA ILE A 82 2.99 -19.80 7.54
C ILE A 82 1.70 -19.00 7.70
N ASN A 83 1.44 -18.42 8.88
CA ASN A 83 0.32 -17.51 9.07
C ASN A 83 0.40 -16.32 8.09
N CYS A 84 1.57 -15.71 7.91
CA CYS A 84 1.77 -14.64 6.94
C CYS A 84 1.56 -15.10 5.49
N VAL A 85 1.98 -16.33 5.13
CA VAL A 85 1.67 -16.94 3.81
C VAL A 85 0.16 -17.04 3.61
N THR A 86 -0.59 -17.50 4.63
CA THR A 86 -2.06 -17.62 4.51
C THR A 86 -2.72 -16.26 4.34
N GLY A 87 -2.22 -15.21 5.01
CA GLY A 87 -2.69 -13.84 4.84
C GLY A 87 -2.45 -13.30 3.44
N ALA A 88 -1.21 -13.41 2.96
CA ALA A 88 -0.81 -12.98 1.64
C ALA A 88 -1.59 -13.70 0.53
N PHE A 89 -1.79 -15.02 0.67
CA PHE A 89 -2.62 -15.80 -0.25
C PHE A 89 -4.09 -15.35 -0.21
N THR A 90 -4.63 -15.09 0.98
CA THR A 90 -6.02 -14.66 1.15
C THR A 90 -6.24 -13.31 0.50
N ILE A 91 -5.40 -12.31 0.76
CA ILE A 91 -5.55 -10.99 0.13
C ILE A 91 -5.38 -11.06 -1.38
N GLN A 92 -4.37 -11.80 -1.89
CA GLN A 92 -4.18 -11.99 -3.34
C GLN A 92 -5.41 -12.62 -4.00
N THR A 93 -5.98 -13.62 -3.35
CA THR A 93 -7.16 -14.33 -3.87
C THR A 93 -8.39 -13.43 -3.86
N LEU A 94 -8.66 -12.74 -2.74
CA LEU A 94 -9.85 -11.91 -2.61
C LEU A 94 -9.79 -10.66 -3.51
N ASP A 95 -8.59 -10.08 -3.68
CA ASP A 95 -8.34 -8.99 -4.62
C ASP A 95 -8.70 -9.38 -6.06
N GLY A 96 -8.16 -10.50 -6.56
CA GLY A 96 -8.50 -10.99 -7.90
C GLY A 96 -9.98 -11.34 -8.11
N LEU A 97 -10.74 -11.55 -7.02
CA LEU A 97 -12.16 -11.90 -7.07
C LEU A 97 -13.09 -10.69 -7.09
N ASP A 98 -12.70 -9.56 -6.49
CA ASP A 98 -13.63 -8.46 -6.22
C ASP A 98 -14.14 -7.80 -7.52
N GLY A 99 -13.26 -7.58 -8.50
CA GLY A 99 -13.60 -6.97 -9.77
C GLY A 99 -14.41 -7.92 -10.66
N ILE A 100 -14.11 -9.21 -10.61
CA ILE A 100 -14.91 -10.25 -11.28
C ILE A 100 -16.32 -10.28 -10.67
N HIS A 101 -16.41 -10.26 -9.34
CA HIS A 101 -17.68 -10.28 -8.62
C HIS A 101 -18.48 -8.98 -8.81
N ALA A 102 -17.82 -7.82 -8.92
CA ALA A 102 -18.46 -6.55 -9.22
C ALA A 102 -19.12 -6.54 -10.60
N ARG A 103 -18.49 -7.18 -11.59
CA ARG A 103 -19.09 -7.39 -12.91
C ARG A 103 -20.26 -8.38 -12.84
N ARG A 104 -20.10 -9.48 -12.11
CA ARG A 104 -21.13 -10.53 -11.94
C ARG A 104 -22.40 -9.99 -11.28
N THR A 105 -22.26 -9.19 -10.23
CA THR A 105 -23.38 -8.59 -9.48
C THR A 105 -23.94 -7.33 -10.18
N GLY A 106 -23.18 -6.71 -11.08
CA GLY A 106 -23.52 -5.44 -11.72
C GLY A 106 -23.40 -4.25 -10.77
N SER A 107 -22.59 -4.36 -9.71
CA SER A 107 -22.40 -3.33 -8.68
C SER A 107 -21.10 -2.54 -8.83
N GLY A 108 -20.44 -2.62 -9.99
CA GLY A 108 -19.25 -1.82 -10.29
C GLY A 108 -19.51 -0.32 -10.17
N SER A 109 -18.61 0.40 -9.50
CA SER A 109 -18.76 1.85 -9.25
C SER A 109 -17.39 2.55 -9.09
N PRO A 110 -17.33 3.87 -9.27
CA PRO A 110 -16.14 4.67 -8.94
C PRO A 110 -15.67 4.48 -7.50
N VAL A 111 -16.60 4.33 -6.56
CA VAL A 111 -16.29 4.09 -5.15
C VAL A 111 -15.62 2.74 -4.95
N GLY A 112 -16.13 1.68 -5.60
CA GLY A 112 -15.52 0.36 -5.53
C GLY A 112 -14.07 0.38 -6.04
N ALA A 113 -13.81 1.06 -7.15
CA ALA A 113 -12.45 1.22 -7.67
C ALA A 113 -11.51 2.00 -6.74
N ILE A 114 -12.02 2.94 -5.93
CA ILE A 114 -11.22 3.63 -4.92
C ILE A 114 -10.96 2.71 -3.72
N VAL A 115 -11.95 1.92 -3.29
CA VAL A 115 -11.81 0.95 -2.18
C VAL A 115 -10.75 -0.09 -2.50
N ASP A 116 -10.85 -0.69 -3.67
CA ASP A 116 -9.92 -1.68 -4.21
C ASP A 116 -8.48 -1.14 -4.19
N SER A 117 -8.23 -0.04 -4.89
CA SER A 117 -6.93 0.64 -4.88
C SER A 117 -6.44 1.01 -3.47
N ALA A 118 -7.33 1.42 -2.55
CA ALA A 118 -6.95 1.76 -1.18
C ALA A 118 -6.48 0.53 -0.37
N CYS A 119 -7.06 -0.64 -0.61
CA CYS A 119 -6.63 -1.89 0.00
C CYS A 119 -5.24 -2.30 -0.51
N ASP A 120 -5.03 -2.21 -1.82
CA ASP A 120 -3.73 -2.46 -2.46
C ASP A 120 -2.63 -1.53 -1.96
N ILE A 121 -2.91 -0.23 -1.91
CA ILE A 121 -1.98 0.78 -1.40
C ILE A 121 -1.56 0.47 0.04
N THR A 122 -2.52 0.12 0.89
CA THR A 122 -2.26 -0.17 2.31
C THR A 122 -1.44 -1.45 2.50
N THR A 123 -1.63 -2.43 1.61
CA THR A 123 -0.94 -3.73 1.62
C THR A 123 0.57 -3.60 1.49
N VAL A 124 1.06 -2.65 0.68
CA VAL A 124 2.51 -2.48 0.44
C VAL A 124 3.29 -2.21 1.72
N GLY A 125 2.76 -1.36 2.61
CA GLY A 125 3.38 -1.06 3.90
C GLY A 125 3.54 -2.28 4.79
N ILE A 126 2.41 -2.98 4.99
CA ILE A 126 2.32 -4.17 5.84
C ILE A 126 3.18 -5.30 5.26
N GLY A 127 3.09 -5.54 3.96
CA GLY A 127 3.84 -6.59 3.27
C GLY A 127 5.35 -6.35 3.34
N ALA A 128 5.81 -5.13 3.07
CA ALA A 128 7.24 -4.79 3.10
C ALA A 128 7.83 -4.97 4.51
N THR A 129 7.10 -4.55 5.54
CA THR A 129 7.54 -4.76 6.92
C THR A 129 7.55 -6.25 7.28
N SER A 130 6.53 -7.02 6.88
CA SER A 130 6.49 -8.46 7.17
C SER A 130 7.63 -9.24 6.49
N MET A 131 7.95 -8.91 5.24
CA MET A 131 9.07 -9.51 4.51
C MET A 131 10.42 -9.13 5.14
N SER A 132 10.54 -7.88 5.60
CA SER A 132 11.75 -7.43 6.29
C SER A 132 11.98 -8.18 7.60
N VAL A 133 10.92 -8.45 8.36
CA VAL A 133 11.00 -9.30 9.56
C VAL A 133 11.36 -10.73 9.20
N ALA A 134 10.72 -11.32 8.17
CA ALA A 134 11.02 -12.69 7.74
C ALA A 134 12.47 -12.89 7.30
N MET A 135 13.06 -11.87 6.66
CA MET A 135 14.47 -11.85 6.25
C MET A 135 15.44 -11.34 7.32
N GLN A 136 14.93 -11.00 8.52
CA GLN A 136 15.69 -10.39 9.61
C GLN A 136 16.50 -9.14 9.18
N LEU A 137 15.90 -8.26 8.35
CA LEU A 137 16.59 -7.07 7.83
C LEU A 137 16.95 -6.04 8.90
N GLY A 138 16.49 -6.19 10.15
CA GLY A 138 16.94 -5.38 11.28
C GLY A 138 18.44 -5.49 11.54
N THR A 139 19.09 -6.59 11.11
CA THR A 139 20.56 -6.74 11.16
C THR A 139 21.28 -5.87 10.11
N SER A 140 20.52 -5.32 9.16
CA SER A 140 21.00 -4.48 8.06
C SER A 140 20.11 -3.23 7.89
N PRO A 141 20.11 -2.29 8.85
CA PRO A 141 19.14 -1.19 8.89
C PRO A 141 19.11 -0.30 7.64
N GLU A 142 20.25 -0.06 7.00
CA GLU A 142 20.31 0.73 5.75
C GLU A 142 19.60 0.01 4.60
N TRP A 143 19.78 -1.30 4.44
CA TRP A 143 19.09 -2.08 3.43
C TRP A 143 17.58 -2.14 3.69
N MET A 144 17.19 -2.29 4.96
CA MET A 144 15.79 -2.21 5.37
C MET A 144 15.17 -0.85 5.03
N PHE A 145 15.92 0.24 5.21
CA PHE A 145 15.48 1.60 4.88
C PHE A 145 15.24 1.79 3.40
N TYR A 146 16.20 1.44 2.55
CA TYR A 146 16.02 1.58 1.10
C TYR A 146 14.91 0.67 0.59
N PHE A 147 14.78 -0.56 1.12
CA PHE A 147 13.70 -1.48 0.75
C PHE A 147 12.32 -0.85 0.96
N HIS A 148 12.04 -0.34 2.16
CA HIS A 148 10.75 0.31 2.44
C HIS A 148 10.56 1.61 1.65
N LEU A 149 11.58 2.48 1.61
CA LEU A 149 11.48 3.76 0.91
C LEU A 149 11.13 3.56 -0.57
N THR A 150 11.81 2.63 -1.24
CA THR A 150 11.53 2.33 -2.65
C THR A 150 10.17 1.68 -2.85
N SER A 151 9.73 0.77 -1.97
CA SER A 151 8.37 0.21 -2.04
C SER A 151 7.29 1.30 -1.93
N PHE A 152 7.45 2.26 -1.02
CA PHE A 152 6.48 3.35 -0.85
C PHE A 152 6.48 4.33 -2.02
N VAL A 153 7.67 4.71 -2.50
CA VAL A 153 7.82 5.61 -3.65
C VAL A 153 7.26 4.97 -4.93
N LEU A 154 7.58 3.69 -5.19
CA LEU A 154 7.08 2.97 -6.35
C LEU A 154 5.56 2.90 -6.35
N ASN A 155 4.95 2.55 -5.20
CA ASN A 155 3.50 2.52 -5.06
C ASN A 155 2.86 3.89 -5.34
N PHE A 156 3.41 4.98 -4.79
CA PHE A 156 2.90 6.33 -5.08
C PHE A 156 3.04 6.71 -6.56
N VAL A 157 4.21 6.46 -7.16
CA VAL A 157 4.52 6.81 -8.55
C VAL A 157 3.64 6.02 -9.53
N TYR A 158 3.33 4.76 -9.22
CA TYR A 158 2.38 3.96 -10.00
C TYR A 158 1.01 4.64 -10.11
N TYR A 159 0.40 4.99 -8.97
CA TYR A 159 -0.90 5.67 -8.96
C TYR A 159 -0.84 7.07 -9.56
N TRP A 160 0.32 7.74 -9.46
CA TRP A 160 0.54 9.03 -10.08
C TRP A 160 0.54 8.94 -11.62
N LYS A 161 1.24 7.95 -12.19
CA LYS A 161 1.21 7.65 -13.63
C LYS A 161 -0.21 7.33 -14.08
N CYS A 162 -0.90 6.43 -13.38
CA CYS A 162 -2.28 6.05 -13.71
C CYS A 162 -3.24 7.25 -13.69
N GLY A 163 -3.04 8.18 -12.76
CA GLY A 163 -3.83 9.41 -12.67
C GLY A 163 -3.61 10.41 -13.82
N PHE A 164 -2.52 10.28 -14.59
CA PHE A 164 -2.34 11.00 -15.85
C PHE A 164 -2.95 10.27 -17.05
N LEU A 165 -2.95 8.93 -17.02
CA LEU A 165 -3.51 8.10 -18.09
C LEU A 165 -5.04 7.99 -18.04
N ASP A 166 -5.67 8.29 -16.90
CA ASP A 166 -7.07 7.99 -16.61
C ASP A 166 -7.42 6.49 -16.75
N VAL A 167 -6.41 5.63 -16.59
CA VAL A 167 -6.46 4.17 -16.74
C VAL A 167 -5.49 3.56 -15.72
N LEU A 168 -5.92 2.50 -15.02
CA LEU A 168 -5.00 1.62 -14.29
C LEU A 168 -4.28 0.73 -15.30
N GLN A 169 -2.99 0.97 -15.48
CA GLN A 169 -2.16 0.21 -16.41
C GLN A 169 -1.44 -0.89 -15.64
N TYR A 170 -1.74 -2.14 -15.96
CA TYR A 170 -1.07 -3.31 -15.42
C TYR A 170 0.10 -3.68 -16.33
N GLU A 171 1.29 -3.71 -15.74
CA GLU A 171 2.53 -4.16 -16.35
C GLU A 171 2.85 -5.61 -15.95
N LEU A 172 4.06 -6.08 -16.25
CA LEU A 172 4.45 -7.47 -16.00
C LEU A 172 4.56 -7.81 -14.49
N PHE A 173 4.89 -6.84 -13.65
CA PHE A 173 5.08 -7.00 -12.22
C PHE A 173 4.18 -6.03 -11.46
N GLU A 174 3.14 -6.57 -10.84
CA GLU A 174 2.10 -5.81 -10.16
C GLU A 174 1.83 -6.38 -8.74
N SER A 175 0.68 -6.03 -8.15
CA SER A 175 0.26 -6.47 -6.81
C SER A 175 0.34 -8.00 -6.64
N ASN A 176 -0.02 -8.77 -7.67
CA ASN A 176 0.01 -10.23 -7.61
C ASN A 176 1.43 -10.79 -7.49
N GLU A 177 2.39 -10.32 -8.30
CA GLU A 177 3.80 -10.73 -8.18
C GLU A 177 4.39 -10.33 -6.84
N TYR A 178 4.06 -9.11 -6.36
CA TYR A 178 4.48 -8.65 -5.04
C TYR A 178 3.99 -9.58 -3.92
N LEU A 179 2.72 -9.98 -3.94
CA LEU A 179 2.16 -10.91 -2.96
C LEU A 179 2.74 -12.32 -3.08
N ALA A 180 3.07 -12.77 -4.29
CA ALA A 180 3.76 -14.05 -4.50
C ALA A 180 5.20 -14.03 -3.97
N ILE A 181 5.92 -12.93 -4.15
CA ILE A 181 7.23 -12.71 -3.54
C ILE A 181 7.10 -12.74 -2.02
N MET A 182 6.11 -12.04 -1.45
CA MET A 182 5.83 -12.07 -0.01
C MET A 182 5.57 -13.50 0.49
N MET A 183 4.71 -14.26 -0.18
CA MET A 183 4.45 -15.67 0.15
C MET A 183 5.72 -16.50 0.09
N THR A 184 6.55 -16.31 -0.94
CA THR A 184 7.81 -17.04 -1.11
C THR A 184 8.80 -16.71 0.00
N THR A 185 8.95 -15.42 0.35
CA THR A 185 9.82 -14.98 1.44
C THR A 185 9.41 -15.62 2.77
N HIS A 186 8.12 -15.59 3.10
CA HIS A 186 7.63 -16.23 4.34
C HIS A 186 7.75 -17.75 4.29
N ALA A 187 7.50 -18.39 3.15
CA ALA A 187 7.66 -19.85 3.00
C ALA A 187 9.11 -20.29 3.21
N VAL A 188 10.09 -19.54 2.70
CA VAL A 188 11.52 -19.81 2.93
C VAL A 188 11.85 -19.70 4.42
N SER A 189 11.41 -18.65 5.11
CA SER A 189 11.61 -18.50 6.56
C SER A 189 10.92 -19.59 7.37
N ALA A 190 9.75 -20.08 6.92
CA ALA A 190 9.04 -21.17 7.58
C ALA A 190 9.78 -22.52 7.47
N ILE A 191 10.31 -22.84 6.28
CA ILE A 191 10.90 -24.14 5.97
C ILE A 191 12.35 -24.23 6.46
N PHE A 192 13.13 -23.17 6.24
CA PHE A 192 14.58 -23.17 6.49
C PHE A 192 14.99 -22.33 7.70
N GLY A 193 14.04 -21.63 8.32
CA GLY A 193 14.30 -20.63 9.36
C GLY A 193 14.80 -19.30 8.79
N PRO A 194 14.65 -18.19 9.52
CA PRO A 194 15.13 -16.86 9.09
C PRO A 194 16.65 -16.81 8.86
N ALA A 195 17.42 -17.66 9.55
CA ALA A 195 18.86 -17.77 9.38
C ALA A 195 19.28 -18.18 7.95
N ALA A 196 18.37 -18.78 7.16
CA ALA A 196 18.62 -19.07 5.76
C ALA A 196 19.02 -17.80 4.98
N TRP A 197 18.47 -16.65 5.34
CA TRP A 197 18.75 -15.37 4.70
C TRP A 197 20.12 -14.77 5.06
N SER A 198 20.77 -15.24 6.14
CA SER A 198 22.17 -14.89 6.47
C SER A 198 23.19 -15.78 5.76
N THR A 199 22.76 -16.75 4.95
CA THR A 199 23.70 -17.62 4.24
C THR A 199 24.55 -16.81 3.28
N GLN A 200 25.86 -17.03 3.34
CA GLN A 200 26.85 -16.39 2.48
C GLN A 200 26.77 -16.97 1.06
N VAL A 201 26.61 -16.11 0.06
CA VAL A 201 26.37 -16.53 -1.32
C VAL A 201 27.65 -16.38 -2.17
N PHE A 202 28.00 -17.44 -2.92
CA PHE A 202 29.10 -17.47 -3.90
C PHE A 202 30.47 -16.94 -3.43
N HIS A 203 30.85 -17.18 -2.16
CA HIS A 203 32.12 -16.69 -1.58
C HIS A 203 32.33 -15.17 -1.67
N THR A 204 31.27 -14.39 -1.91
CA THR A 204 31.33 -12.93 -2.09
C THR A 204 31.51 -12.18 -0.77
N GLY A 205 31.26 -12.83 0.38
CA GLY A 205 31.16 -12.17 1.67
C GLY A 205 29.80 -11.51 1.92
N LEU A 206 28.86 -11.59 0.96
CA LEU A 206 27.51 -11.04 1.07
C LEU A 206 26.48 -12.11 1.47
N GLU A 207 25.62 -11.74 2.40
CA GLU A 207 24.47 -12.53 2.82
C GLU A 207 23.36 -12.53 1.76
N ALA A 208 22.61 -13.64 1.66
CA ALA A 208 21.50 -13.78 0.74
C ALA A 208 20.45 -12.65 0.87
N ARG A 209 20.14 -12.21 2.10
CA ARG A 209 19.21 -11.10 2.38
C ARG A 209 19.63 -9.81 1.67
N VAL A 210 20.92 -9.48 1.71
CA VAL A 210 21.47 -8.26 1.13
C VAL A 210 21.40 -8.33 -0.39
N ILE A 211 21.76 -9.47 -0.98
CA ILE A 211 21.70 -9.66 -2.43
C ILE A 211 20.26 -9.54 -2.94
N ILE A 212 19.30 -10.15 -2.26
CA ILE A 212 17.90 -10.13 -2.66
C ILE A 212 17.31 -8.72 -2.55
N VAL A 213 17.61 -8.00 -1.47
CA VAL A 213 17.20 -6.60 -1.34
C VAL A 213 17.88 -5.77 -2.43
N ALA A 214 19.16 -5.94 -2.70
CA ALA A 214 19.87 -5.20 -3.74
C ALA A 214 19.27 -5.43 -5.14
N LEU A 215 18.93 -6.68 -5.48
CA LEU A 215 18.25 -7.03 -6.73
C LEU A 215 16.84 -6.43 -6.77
N SER A 216 16.11 -6.46 -5.65
CA SER A 216 14.78 -5.85 -5.54
C SER A 216 14.85 -4.33 -5.76
N LEU A 217 15.84 -3.66 -5.15
CA LEU A 217 16.10 -2.23 -5.33
C LEU A 217 16.45 -1.91 -6.78
N LEU A 218 17.29 -2.72 -7.43
CA LEU A 218 17.62 -2.54 -8.83
C LEU A 218 16.36 -2.64 -9.70
N THR A 219 15.53 -3.66 -9.49
CA THR A 219 14.25 -3.81 -10.19
C THR A 219 13.32 -2.62 -9.95
N TYR A 220 13.22 -2.12 -8.72
CA TYR A 220 12.40 -0.94 -8.40
C TYR A 220 12.93 0.34 -9.06
N VAL A 221 14.25 0.55 -9.08
CA VAL A 221 14.85 1.71 -9.77
C VAL A 221 14.57 1.65 -11.28
N ILE A 222 14.66 0.46 -11.89
CA ILE A 222 14.30 0.27 -13.29
C ILE A 222 12.81 0.53 -13.51
N ALA A 223 11.94 0.00 -12.65
CA ALA A 223 10.49 0.19 -12.72
C ALA A 223 10.05 1.65 -12.52
N LEU A 224 10.83 2.47 -11.81
CA LEU A 224 10.57 3.90 -11.66
C LEU A 224 10.91 4.72 -12.91
N PHE A 225 11.79 4.24 -13.79
CA PHE A 225 12.33 5.03 -14.88
C PHE A 225 11.24 5.43 -15.90
N GLU A 226 10.47 4.47 -16.40
CA GLU A 226 9.43 4.74 -17.40
C GLU A 226 8.32 5.66 -16.84
N PRO A 227 7.74 5.40 -15.66
CA PRO A 227 6.69 6.25 -15.10
C PRO A 227 7.16 7.68 -14.87
N ILE A 228 8.37 7.88 -14.34
CA ILE A 228 8.92 9.22 -14.10
C ILE A 228 9.13 9.96 -15.42
N VAL A 229 9.73 9.31 -16.43
CA VAL A 229 9.92 9.93 -17.76
C VAL A 229 8.58 10.28 -18.39
N PHE A 230 7.58 9.41 -18.27
CA PHE A 230 6.23 9.67 -18.75
C PHE A 230 5.62 10.90 -18.06
N ILE A 231 5.68 10.96 -16.73
CA ILE A 231 5.15 12.05 -15.90
C ILE A 231 5.82 13.38 -16.25
N LEU A 232 7.15 13.40 -16.40
CA LEU A 232 7.91 14.61 -16.71
C LEU A 232 7.63 15.17 -18.11
N ARG A 233 7.12 14.34 -19.03
CA ARG A 233 6.72 14.75 -20.38
C ARG A 233 5.29 15.28 -20.46
N GLN A 234 4.49 15.20 -19.38
CA GLN A 234 3.12 15.69 -19.40
C GLN A 234 3.09 17.22 -19.35
N ASP A 235 2.48 17.82 -20.37
CA ASP A 235 2.30 19.27 -20.46
C ASP A 235 1.29 19.75 -19.41
N THR A 236 1.69 20.75 -18.63
CA THR A 236 0.89 21.41 -17.58
C THR A 236 -0.43 22.05 -18.06
N GLY A 237 -0.63 22.16 -19.38
CA GLY A 237 -1.81 22.73 -20.02
C GLY A 237 -2.69 21.72 -20.79
N SER A 238 -2.32 20.45 -20.89
CA SER A 238 -3.12 19.47 -21.61
C SER A 238 -4.29 18.97 -20.76
N ASN A 239 -5.47 18.84 -21.36
CA ASN A 239 -6.75 18.53 -20.71
C ASN A 239 -6.88 17.09 -20.19
N VAL A 240 -5.77 16.37 -20.01
CA VAL A 240 -5.65 14.92 -19.81
C VAL A 240 -4.97 14.66 -18.45
N GLY A 241 -5.66 13.97 -17.52
CA GLY A 241 -5.14 13.66 -16.18
C GLY A 241 -5.21 14.79 -15.14
N LEU A 242 -5.06 14.45 -13.83
CA LEU A 242 -5.04 15.31 -12.62
C LEU A 242 -5.22 16.83 -12.90
N ARG A 243 -6.43 17.23 -13.32
CA ARG A 243 -6.64 18.53 -13.98
C ARG A 243 -6.29 19.68 -13.05
N GLY A 244 -5.15 20.33 -13.34
CA GLY A 244 -4.69 21.55 -12.67
C GLY A 244 -3.57 21.36 -11.65
N SER A 245 -3.07 20.15 -11.43
CA SER A 245 -1.82 19.91 -10.69
C SER A 245 -0.69 19.64 -11.67
N SER A 246 0.35 20.48 -11.64
CA SER A 246 1.57 20.18 -12.37
C SER A 246 2.22 18.92 -11.80
N PRO A 247 3.05 18.19 -12.57
CA PRO A 247 3.83 17.09 -12.03
C PRO A 247 4.59 17.47 -10.75
N LEU A 248 5.19 18.66 -10.72
CA LEU A 248 5.90 19.16 -9.55
C LEU A 248 4.98 19.33 -8.32
N HIS A 249 3.75 19.79 -8.51
CA HIS A 249 2.77 19.96 -7.43
C HIS A 249 2.39 18.61 -6.81
N THR A 250 2.15 17.59 -7.63
CA THR A 250 1.82 16.23 -7.15
C THR A 250 3.03 15.54 -6.52
N ALA A 251 4.26 15.88 -6.93
CA ALA A 251 5.48 15.39 -6.31
C ALA A 251 5.70 15.95 -4.89
N CYS A 252 5.23 17.17 -4.58
CA CYS A 252 5.53 17.83 -3.32
C CYS A 252 5.15 16.99 -2.07
N PRO A 253 3.92 16.44 -1.94
CA PRO A 253 3.58 15.60 -0.79
C PRO A 253 4.48 14.36 -0.65
N LEU A 254 4.81 13.71 -1.77
CA LEU A 254 5.74 12.57 -1.80
C LEU A 254 7.13 12.99 -1.29
N LEU A 255 7.67 14.08 -1.84
CA LEU A 255 8.99 14.60 -1.47
C LEU A 255 9.04 14.96 0.01
N ILE A 256 7.97 15.52 0.58
CA ILE A 256 7.90 15.81 2.02
C ILE A 256 8.00 14.52 2.85
N HIS A 257 7.26 13.46 2.49
CA HIS A 257 7.37 12.17 3.20
C HIS A 257 8.76 11.55 3.06
N VAL A 258 9.37 11.63 1.88
CA VAL A 258 10.75 11.16 1.63
C VAL A 258 11.73 11.96 2.49
N MET A 259 11.64 13.29 2.52
CA MET A 259 12.48 14.15 3.34
C MET A 259 12.32 13.83 4.84
N LEU A 260 11.09 13.62 5.32
CA LEU A 260 10.83 13.24 6.71
C LEU A 260 11.42 11.85 7.02
N ALA A 261 11.32 10.88 6.11
CA ALA A 261 11.95 9.57 6.28
C ALA A 261 13.48 9.67 6.38
N PHE A 262 14.13 10.48 5.52
CA PHE A 262 15.58 10.72 5.61
C PHE A 262 15.97 11.48 6.88
N ALA A 263 15.15 12.43 7.33
CA ALA A 263 15.43 13.20 8.53
C ALA A 263 15.28 12.38 9.82
N THR A 264 14.42 11.35 9.80
CA THR A 264 14.13 10.50 10.97
C THR A 264 14.85 9.15 10.95
N LYS A 265 15.56 8.80 9.87
CA LYS A 265 16.33 7.54 9.78
C LYS A 265 17.44 7.41 10.84
N GLY A 266 17.92 8.52 11.40
CA GLY A 266 18.94 8.52 12.45
C GLY A 266 18.37 8.43 13.87
N ALA A 267 17.04 8.51 14.03
CA ALA A 267 16.39 8.54 15.33
C ALA A 267 16.50 7.19 16.06
N SER A 268 16.47 7.22 17.40
CA SER A 268 16.51 6.00 18.22
C SER A 268 15.31 5.08 17.94
N ALA A 269 14.15 5.67 17.63
CA ALA A 269 12.94 4.97 17.21
C ALA A 269 13.16 4.07 15.99
N HIS A 270 13.90 4.54 14.99
CA HIS A 270 14.21 3.76 13.78
C HIS A 270 15.12 2.58 14.09
N GLN A 271 16.10 2.76 14.98
CA GLN A 271 17.07 1.72 15.31
C GLN A 271 16.54 0.70 16.32
N THR A 272 15.75 1.15 17.29
CA THR A 272 15.29 0.32 18.42
C THR A 272 13.96 -0.36 18.12
N TYR A 273 13.09 0.28 17.32
CA TYR A 273 11.75 -0.23 16.99
C TYR A 273 11.45 -0.13 15.48
N PRO A 274 12.33 -0.63 14.59
CA PRO A 274 12.18 -0.52 13.14
C PRO A 274 10.84 -1.06 12.64
N THR A 275 10.33 -2.17 13.19
CA THR A 275 9.05 -2.75 12.75
C THR A 275 7.89 -1.76 12.92
N LEU A 276 7.77 -1.12 14.09
CA LEU A 276 6.74 -0.10 14.34
C LEU A 276 6.99 1.17 13.52
N TYR A 277 8.25 1.57 13.37
CA TYR A 277 8.66 2.72 12.56
C TYR A 277 8.19 2.57 11.11
N TYR A 278 8.45 1.42 10.48
CA TYR A 278 8.05 1.18 9.10
C TYR A 278 6.56 0.94 8.92
N LEU A 279 5.85 0.39 9.92
CA LEU A 279 4.40 0.35 9.90
C LEU A 279 3.81 1.78 9.93
N MET A 280 4.35 2.67 10.76
CA MET A 280 3.89 4.07 10.84
C MET A 280 4.10 4.78 9.50
N PHE A 281 5.31 4.70 8.93
CA PHE A 281 5.59 5.27 7.62
C PHE A 281 4.76 4.61 6.52
N GLY A 282 4.60 3.29 6.55
CA GLY A 282 3.77 2.55 5.60
C GLY A 282 2.33 3.05 5.58
N LEU A 283 1.71 3.29 6.74
CA LEU A 283 0.36 3.87 6.82
C LEU A 283 0.32 5.34 6.38
N ALA A 284 1.37 6.13 6.68
CA ALA A 284 1.45 7.53 6.25
C ALA A 284 1.55 7.65 4.72
N PHE A 285 2.41 6.85 4.10
CA PHE A 285 2.53 6.74 2.65
C PHE A 285 1.27 6.14 2.02
N ALA A 286 0.63 5.15 2.66
CA ALA A 286 -0.64 4.62 2.18
C ALA A 286 -1.71 5.72 2.11
N LYS A 287 -1.83 6.53 3.17
CA LYS A 287 -2.78 7.63 3.21
C LYS A 287 -2.53 8.67 2.12
N VAL A 288 -1.28 9.12 1.93
CA VAL A 288 -0.98 10.13 0.90
C VAL A 288 -1.21 9.60 -0.53
N SER A 289 -0.96 8.31 -0.77
CA SER A 289 -1.31 7.61 -2.02
C SER A 289 -2.82 7.48 -2.23
N ILE A 290 -3.60 7.22 -1.16
CA ILE A 290 -5.07 7.18 -1.26
C ILE A 290 -5.64 8.57 -1.55
N VAL A 291 -5.10 9.62 -0.93
CA VAL A 291 -5.46 11.01 -1.23
C VAL A 291 -5.18 11.33 -2.71
N LEU A 292 -4.04 10.89 -3.25
CA LEU A 292 -3.74 10.98 -4.67
C LEU A 292 -4.76 10.23 -5.53
N ARG A 293 -5.12 9.01 -5.15
CA ARG A 293 -6.12 8.19 -5.86
C ARG A 293 -7.50 8.86 -5.89
N VAL A 294 -7.93 9.45 -4.78
CA VAL A 294 -9.18 10.21 -4.67
C VAL A 294 -9.10 11.49 -5.51
N ALA A 295 -7.96 12.18 -5.50
CA ALA A 295 -7.73 13.37 -6.33
C ALA A 295 -7.83 13.04 -7.83
N ASP A 296 -7.29 11.90 -8.25
CA ASP A 296 -7.46 11.39 -9.62
C ASP A 296 -8.94 11.10 -9.94
N ALA A 297 -9.63 10.30 -9.13
CA ALA A 297 -11.02 9.93 -9.38
C ALA A 297 -11.98 11.13 -9.40
N THR A 298 -11.66 12.18 -8.63
CA THR A 298 -12.42 13.43 -8.56
C THR A 298 -11.91 14.51 -9.51
N LYS A 299 -10.84 14.23 -10.28
CA LYS A 299 -10.14 15.20 -11.15
C LYS A 299 -9.86 16.53 -10.43
N SER A 300 -9.34 16.42 -9.22
CA SER A 300 -9.05 17.56 -8.34
C SER A 300 -7.56 17.68 -8.04
N LYS A 301 -7.16 18.87 -7.58
CA LYS A 301 -5.77 19.11 -7.21
C LYS A 301 -5.43 18.37 -5.93
N MET A 302 -4.28 17.70 -5.92
CA MET A 302 -3.76 17.07 -4.71
C MET A 302 -3.44 18.13 -3.64
N PRO A 303 -3.80 17.96 -2.36
CA PRO A 303 -3.36 18.86 -1.31
C PRO A 303 -1.84 18.76 -1.10
N LEU A 304 -1.17 19.89 -0.87
CA LEU A 304 0.29 19.93 -0.64
C LEU A 304 0.69 19.41 0.74
N ILE A 305 -0.16 19.67 1.74
CA ILE A 305 0.02 19.23 3.13
C ILE A 305 -1.15 18.32 3.45
N ASP A 306 -0.84 17.16 4.02
CA ASP A 306 -1.81 16.17 4.46
C ASP A 306 -1.53 15.77 5.91
N THR A 307 -2.57 15.37 6.64
CA THR A 307 -2.45 14.94 8.05
C THR A 307 -1.62 13.66 8.21
N SER A 308 -1.37 12.89 7.14
CA SER A 308 -0.44 11.77 7.13
C SER A 308 1.00 12.17 7.50
N MET A 309 1.37 13.43 7.26
CA MET A 309 2.70 13.96 7.58
C MET A 309 2.91 14.16 9.08
N LEU A 310 1.84 14.17 9.89
CA LEU A 310 1.91 14.48 11.31
C LEU A 310 2.74 13.44 12.08
N GLY A 311 2.53 12.14 11.82
CA GLY A 311 3.28 11.06 12.49
C GLY A 311 4.80 11.17 12.27
N PRO A 312 5.27 11.21 11.01
CA PRO A 312 6.68 11.44 10.71
C PRO A 312 7.23 12.76 11.26
N ALA A 313 6.45 13.84 11.23
CA ALA A 313 6.86 15.13 11.79
C ALA A 313 7.00 15.10 13.32
N MET A 314 6.16 14.33 14.02
CA MET A 314 6.27 14.11 15.46
C MET A 314 7.56 13.37 15.82
N LEU A 315 7.95 12.36 15.03
CA LEU A 315 9.23 11.66 15.22
C LEU A 315 10.43 12.58 14.97
N LEU A 316 10.35 13.43 13.93
CA LEU A 316 11.38 14.42 13.68
C LEU A 316 11.51 15.38 14.86
N LEU A 317 10.39 15.89 15.38
CA LEU A 317 10.40 16.76 16.55
C LEU A 317 10.96 16.05 17.79
N SER A 318 10.58 14.80 18.04
CA SER A 318 11.09 14.05 19.19
C SER A 318 12.60 13.82 19.12
N SER A 319 13.15 13.61 17.92
CA SER A 319 14.60 13.46 17.74
C SER A 319 15.38 14.73 18.15
N PHE A 320 14.78 15.91 18.04
CA PHE A 320 15.37 17.17 18.54
C PHE A 320 15.15 17.39 20.04
N LEU A 321 14.12 16.78 20.62
CA LEU A 321 13.82 16.85 22.04
C LEU A 321 14.67 15.86 22.86
N GLY A 322 15.31 14.87 22.24
CA GLY A 322 16.14 13.89 22.94
C GLY A 322 15.40 13.22 24.10
N ASP A 323 16.06 13.10 25.25
CA ASP A 323 15.54 12.35 26.42
C ASP A 323 14.34 13.01 27.13
N TYR A 324 13.90 14.21 26.74
CA TYR A 324 12.73 14.86 27.34
C TYR A 324 11.42 14.09 27.06
N VAL A 325 11.35 13.33 25.96
CA VAL A 325 10.17 12.54 25.59
C VAL A 325 10.62 11.17 25.08
N SER A 326 10.00 10.10 25.57
CA SER A 326 10.28 8.75 25.08
C SER A 326 9.93 8.62 23.60
N GLU A 327 10.93 8.38 22.75
CA GLU A 327 10.72 8.18 21.31
C GLU A 327 9.80 6.97 21.02
N TYR A 328 9.81 5.95 21.86
CA TYR A 328 8.88 4.83 21.76
C TYR A 328 7.43 5.27 21.94
N PHE A 329 7.15 6.08 22.97
CA PHE A 329 5.81 6.63 23.20
C PHE A 329 5.36 7.51 22.02
N VAL A 330 6.25 8.37 21.52
CA VAL A 330 5.96 9.21 20.35
C VAL A 330 5.68 8.35 19.12
N LEU A 331 6.45 7.28 18.90
CA LEU A 331 6.25 6.36 17.79
C LEU A 331 4.90 5.65 17.86
N CYS A 332 4.53 5.12 19.03
CA CYS A 332 3.22 4.48 19.23
C CYS A 332 2.07 5.47 19.01
N LEU A 333 2.20 6.70 19.51
CA LEU A 333 1.21 7.75 19.31
C LEU A 333 1.13 8.15 17.83
N ALA A 334 2.26 8.31 17.15
CA ALA A 334 2.33 8.63 15.72
C ALA A 334 1.67 7.53 14.88
N LEU A 335 1.96 6.26 15.15
CA LEU A 335 1.34 5.12 14.49
C LEU A 335 -0.18 5.12 14.70
N MET A 336 -0.64 5.32 15.94
CA MET A 336 -2.06 5.38 16.26
C MET A 336 -2.77 6.53 15.54
N LEU A 337 -2.16 7.73 15.55
CA LEU A 337 -2.74 8.91 14.91
C LEU A 337 -2.83 8.74 13.40
N VAL A 338 -1.78 8.27 12.74
CA VAL A 338 -1.78 8.03 11.30
C VAL A 338 -2.77 6.92 10.92
N GLY A 339 -2.86 5.85 11.71
CA GLY A 339 -3.83 4.77 11.50
C GLY A 339 -5.29 5.25 11.65
N LEU A 340 -5.58 6.03 12.70
CA LEU A 340 -6.91 6.62 12.90
C LEU A 340 -7.24 7.62 11.79
N ASP A 341 -6.29 8.47 11.40
CA ASP A 341 -6.43 9.44 10.32
C ASP A 341 -6.74 8.77 8.97
N LEU A 342 -6.06 7.67 8.65
CA LEU A 342 -6.37 6.84 7.48
C LEU A 342 -7.79 6.27 7.53
N VAL A 343 -8.20 5.67 8.65
CA VAL A 343 -9.54 5.07 8.80
C VAL A 343 -10.64 6.14 8.72
N VAL A 344 -10.46 7.27 9.41
CA VAL A 344 -11.42 8.38 9.41
C VAL A 344 -11.53 8.99 8.01
N TYR A 345 -10.40 9.28 7.36
CA TYR A 345 -10.39 9.83 6.00
C TYR A 345 -11.12 8.91 5.03
N SER A 346 -10.75 7.62 5.00
CA SER A 346 -11.37 6.64 4.11
C SER A 346 -12.86 6.49 4.39
N THR A 347 -13.27 6.42 5.66
CA THR A 347 -14.70 6.30 6.03
C THR A 347 -15.52 7.51 5.57
N LEU A 348 -15.00 8.72 5.77
CA LEU A 348 -15.68 9.96 5.37
C LEU A 348 -15.79 10.08 3.85
N VAL A 349 -14.69 9.84 3.11
CA VAL A 349 -14.69 9.85 1.65
C VAL A 349 -15.67 8.83 1.09
N LEU A 350 -15.66 7.59 1.62
CA LEU A 350 -16.58 6.54 1.17
C LEU A 350 -18.03 6.90 1.45
N ARG A 351 -18.34 7.40 2.65
CA ARG A 351 -19.69 7.80 3.04
C ARG A 351 -20.22 8.92 2.15
N GLU A 352 -19.48 10.02 2.02
CA GLU A 352 -19.89 11.17 1.21
C GLU A 352 -20.07 10.79 -0.27
N SER A 353 -19.19 9.95 -0.79
CA SER A 353 -19.29 9.44 -2.17
C SER A 353 -20.50 8.53 -2.36
N CYS A 354 -20.76 7.61 -1.43
CA CYS A 354 -21.91 6.71 -1.48
C CYS A 354 -23.23 7.47 -1.38
N ASP A 355 -23.31 8.43 -0.46
CA ASP A 355 -24.48 9.28 -0.25
C ASP A 355 -24.80 10.09 -1.52
N TYR A 356 -23.77 10.67 -2.17
CA TYR A 356 -23.96 11.44 -3.42
C TYR A 356 -24.36 10.56 -4.61
N LEU A 357 -23.79 9.36 -4.73
CA LEU A 357 -24.10 8.42 -5.81
C LEU A 357 -25.37 7.59 -5.55
N ASN A 358 -25.95 7.70 -4.35
CA ASN A 358 -27.08 6.90 -3.90
C ASN A 358 -26.83 5.38 -4.04
N ILE A 359 -25.66 4.93 -3.57
CA ILE A 359 -25.25 3.53 -3.56
C ILE A 359 -24.90 3.09 -2.13
N SER A 360 -24.93 1.78 -1.89
CA SER A 360 -24.47 1.20 -0.62
C SER A 360 -23.09 0.57 -0.81
N CYS A 361 -22.10 1.02 -0.03
CA CYS A 361 -20.72 0.51 -0.13
C CYS A 361 -20.63 -1.00 0.15
N PHE A 362 -21.42 -1.50 1.09
CA PHE A 362 -21.30 -2.86 1.63
C PHE A 362 -22.55 -3.73 1.42
N LYS A 363 -23.44 -3.32 0.52
CA LYS A 363 -24.65 -4.09 0.18
C LYS A 363 -24.87 -4.04 -1.32
N VAL A 364 -25.15 -5.20 -1.91
CA VAL A 364 -25.64 -5.27 -3.29
C VAL A 364 -27.10 -4.81 -3.27
N LYS A 365 -27.49 -3.91 -4.19
CA LYS A 365 -28.91 -3.56 -4.34
C LYS A 365 -29.67 -4.80 -4.81
N ASP A 366 -30.74 -5.16 -4.11
CA ASP A 366 -31.65 -6.19 -4.59
C ASP A 366 -32.16 -5.76 -5.97
N LYS A 367 -31.88 -6.58 -6.99
CA LYS A 367 -32.62 -6.51 -8.24
C LYS A 367 -34.03 -6.96 -7.86
N SER A 368 -34.94 -6.02 -7.67
CA SER A 368 -36.37 -6.34 -7.57
C SER A 368 -36.72 -7.24 -8.76
N LEU A 369 -37.14 -8.48 -8.45
CA LEU A 369 -37.61 -9.48 -9.41
C LEU A 369 -38.76 -8.93 -10.25
#